data_AF-A0A5N8YLS9-F1
#
_entry.id   AF-A0A5N8YLS9-F1
#
_cell.length_a   1.000
_cell.length_b   1.000
_cell.length_c   1.000
_cell.angle_alpha   90.00
_cell.angle_beta   90.00
_cell.angle_gamma   90.00
#
_symmetry.space_group_name_H-M   'P 1'
#
loop_
_entity.id
_entity.type
_entity.pdbx_description
1 polymer ?
#
loop_
_entity_poly.entity_id
_entity_poly.type
_entity_poly.pdbx_seq_one_letter_code
_entity_poly.pdbx_strand_id
1 'polypeptide(L)'
;MIKAVFFDLYGTLAGFSPSRYEIQSAACGQFGIELTEEGTLRGYGEADAFMTRQNATFPLRDMDEEEIYEFFKEYERKVIFGSGVDVDLETAGHIWRAVRAIPYDMVILDDVVPNLVNLKNRGLILGL
;
A
#
# COMPACT_ATOMS: atom_id res chain seq x y z
N MET A 1 30.43 7.82 -14.91
CA MET A 1 30.54 8.32 -13.52
C MET A 1 29.23 8.99 -13.16
N ILE A 2 28.56 8.56 -12.09
CA ILE A 2 27.27 9.12 -11.64
C ILE A 2 27.52 10.50 -11.01
N LYS A 3 26.65 11.48 -11.32
CA LYS A 3 26.73 12.86 -10.79
C LYS A 3 25.50 13.28 -9.99
N ALA A 4 24.36 12.62 -10.23
CA ALA A 4 23.10 12.89 -9.57
C ALA A 4 22.35 11.57 -9.30
N VAL A 5 21.57 11.54 -8.22
CA VAL A 5 20.66 10.45 -7.86
C VAL A 5 19.29 11.05 -7.57
N PHE A 6 18.28 10.53 -8.24
CA PHE A 6 16.88 10.89 -8.04
C PHE A 6 16.17 9.73 -7.34
N PHE A 7 15.35 10.06 -6.37
CA PHE A 7 14.67 9.08 -5.53
C PHE A 7 13.17 9.17 -5.71
N ASP A 8 12.52 8.02 -5.77
CA ASP A 8 11.11 7.95 -5.44
C ASP A 8 10.92 8.26 -3.93
N LEU A 9 9.71 8.64 -3.54
CA LEU A 9 9.36 8.90 -2.15
C LEU A 9 8.90 7.62 -1.46
N TYR A 10 7.84 7.00 -1.96
CA TYR A 10 7.12 5.93 -1.27
C TYR A 10 7.87 4.59 -1.40
N GLY A 11 8.14 3.94 -0.27
CA GLY A 11 8.90 2.69 -0.24
C GLY A 11 10.38 2.84 -0.59
N THR A 12 10.86 4.08 -0.76
CA THR A 12 12.27 4.42 -1.01
C THR A 12 12.84 5.33 0.07
N LEU A 13 12.20 6.50 0.30
CA LEU A 13 12.62 7.45 1.33
C LEU A 13 11.69 7.48 2.54
N ALA A 14 10.41 7.17 2.33
CA ALA A 14 9.40 7.15 3.37
C ALA A 14 8.49 5.93 3.23
N GLY A 15 8.05 5.43 4.38
CA GLY A 15 7.08 4.35 4.50
C GLY A 15 5.88 4.76 5.35
N PHE A 16 4.89 3.88 5.43
CA PHE A 16 3.78 4.02 6.36
C PHE A 16 4.13 3.37 7.69
N SER A 17 3.73 4.01 8.80
CA SER A 17 3.78 3.45 10.15
C SER A 17 2.40 3.55 10.79
N PRO A 18 1.74 2.43 11.15
CA PRO A 18 2.17 1.06 10.88
C PRO A 18 2.24 0.75 9.38
N SER A 19 3.03 -0.27 9.02
CA SER A 19 3.18 -0.71 7.63
C SER A 19 1.86 -1.23 7.05
N ARG A 20 1.77 -1.30 5.72
CA ARG A 20 0.59 -1.88 5.05
C ARG A 20 0.27 -3.29 5.54
N TYR A 21 1.28 -4.10 5.82
CA TYR A 21 1.10 -5.45 6.38
C TYR A 21 0.50 -5.42 7.79
N GLU A 22 1.02 -4.55 8.66
CA GLU A 22 0.52 -4.42 10.03
C GLU A 22 -0.92 -3.89 10.07
N ILE A 23 -1.24 -2.89 9.24
CA ILE A 23 -2.61 -2.36 9.09
C ILE A 23 -3.55 -3.49 8.65
N GLN A 24 -3.18 -4.19 7.58
CA GLN A 24 -4.02 -5.26 7.03
C GLN A 24 -4.20 -6.42 8.00
N SER A 25 -3.12 -6.83 8.68
CA SER A 25 -3.18 -7.87 9.70
C SER A 25 -4.05 -7.48 10.89
N ALA A 26 -3.98 -6.23 11.34
CA ALA A 26 -4.81 -5.73 12.43
C ALA A 26 -6.30 -5.66 12.04
N ALA A 27 -6.62 -5.30 10.80
CA ALA A 27 -7.99 -5.30 10.30
C ALA A 27 -8.52 -6.73 10.12
N CYS A 28 -7.81 -7.57 9.38
CA CYS A 28 -8.17 -8.97 9.12
C CYS A 28 -8.26 -9.83 10.39
N GLY A 29 -7.41 -9.56 11.39
CA GLY A 29 -7.42 -10.24 12.68
C GLY A 29 -8.75 -10.09 13.44
N GLN A 30 -9.49 -8.99 13.24
CA GLN A 30 -10.83 -8.79 13.82
C GLN A 30 -11.86 -9.80 13.27
N PHE A 31 -11.57 -10.41 12.12
CA PHE A 31 -12.39 -11.40 11.44
C PHE A 31 -11.80 -12.82 11.54
N GLY A 32 -10.74 -13.02 12.34
CA GLY A 32 -10.06 -14.30 12.48
C GLY A 32 -9.23 -14.70 11.26
N ILE A 33 -8.82 -13.74 10.43
CA ILE A 33 -8.01 -13.96 9.23
C ILE A 33 -6.55 -13.59 9.54
N GLU A 34 -5.65 -14.55 9.33
CA GLU A 34 -4.21 -14.33 9.44
C GLU A 34 -3.61 -14.07 8.06
N LEU A 35 -2.86 -12.98 7.94
CA LEU A 35 -2.13 -12.62 6.73
C LEU A 35 -0.63 -12.86 6.92
N THR A 36 0.05 -13.07 5.79
CA THR A 36 1.51 -13.11 5.71
C THR A 36 2.03 -11.85 5.06
N GLU A 37 3.21 -11.38 5.45
CA GLU A 37 3.80 -10.16 4.87
C GLU A 37 4.02 -10.30 3.35
N GLU A 38 4.60 -11.42 2.91
CA GLU A 38 4.77 -11.73 1.48
C GLU A 38 3.41 -11.83 0.76
N GLY A 39 2.42 -12.46 1.40
CA GLY A 39 1.09 -12.58 0.85
C GLY A 39 0.41 -11.23 0.66
N THR A 40 0.45 -10.37 1.67
CA THR A 40 -0.07 -9.00 1.59
C THR A 40 0.64 -8.19 0.50
N LEU A 41 1.96 -8.30 0.38
CA LEU A 41 2.72 -7.62 -0.67
C LEU A 41 2.28 -8.08 -2.08
N ARG A 42 2.14 -9.40 -2.31
CA ARG A 42 1.62 -9.94 -3.57
C ARG A 42 0.19 -9.48 -3.84
N GLY A 43 -0.66 -9.49 -2.80
CA GLY A 43 -2.05 -9.07 -2.88
C GLY A 43 -2.19 -7.60 -3.29
N TYR A 44 -1.38 -6.70 -2.71
CA TYR A 44 -1.31 -5.30 -3.15
C TYR A 44 -0.87 -5.19 -4.61
N GLY A 45 0.09 -5.98 -5.08
CA GLY A 45 0.48 -6.00 -6.49
C GLY A 45 -0.69 -6.28 -7.44
N GLU A 46 -1.50 -7.29 -7.13
CA GLU A 46 -2.70 -7.63 -7.92
C GLU A 46 -3.81 -6.58 -7.80
N ALA A 47 -4.03 -6.05 -6.59
CA ALA A 47 -5.03 -5.02 -6.32
C ALA A 47 -4.69 -3.68 -7.01
N ASP A 48 -3.42 -3.27 -7.00
CA ASP A 48 -2.93 -2.07 -7.68
C ASP A 48 -3.00 -2.21 -9.21
N ALA A 49 -2.70 -3.41 -9.74
CA ALA A 49 -2.90 -3.70 -11.15
C ALA A 49 -4.38 -3.64 -11.54
N PHE A 50 -5.29 -4.10 -10.67
CA PHE A 50 -6.73 -3.96 -10.84
C PHE A 50 -7.17 -2.49 -10.86
N MET A 51 -6.70 -1.69 -9.89
CA MET A 51 -6.97 -0.25 -9.83
C MET A 51 -6.44 0.50 -11.06
N THR A 52 -5.26 0.13 -11.55
CA THR A 52 -4.68 0.72 -12.77
C THR A 52 -5.58 0.49 -13.99
N ARG A 53 -6.09 -0.74 -14.16
CA ARG A 53 -7.02 -1.07 -15.25
C ARG A 53 -8.34 -0.32 -15.13
N GLN A 54 -8.89 -0.21 -13.92
CA GLN A 54 -10.10 0.55 -13.65
C GLN A 54 -9.90 2.01 -14.06
N ASN A 55 -8.83 2.64 -13.57
CA ASN A 55 -8.54 4.05 -13.85
C ASN A 55 -8.25 4.35 -15.32
N ALA A 56 -7.79 3.37 -16.10
CA ALA A 56 -7.62 3.51 -17.54
C ALA A 56 -8.95 3.52 -18.33
N THR A 57 -10.02 2.98 -17.75
CA THR A 57 -11.33 2.83 -18.41
C THR A 57 -12.34 3.85 -17.88
N PHE A 58 -12.57 3.83 -16.56
CA PHE A 58 -13.43 4.77 -15.86
C PHE A 58 -12.76 5.13 -14.52
N PRO A 59 -12.14 6.31 -14.43
CA PRO A 59 -11.39 6.72 -13.24
C PRO A 59 -12.22 6.69 -11.95
N LEU A 60 -11.63 6.19 -10.86
CA LEU A 60 -12.27 6.17 -9.54
C LEU A 60 -12.70 7.56 -9.07
N ARG A 61 -12.00 8.62 -9.50
CA ARG A 61 -12.34 10.01 -9.18
C ARG A 61 -13.66 10.49 -9.80
N ASP A 62 -14.13 9.80 -10.83
CA ASP A 62 -15.35 10.12 -11.58
C ASP A 62 -16.52 9.23 -11.11
N MET A 63 -16.29 8.30 -10.20
CA MET A 63 -17.29 7.42 -9.57
C MET A 63 -17.98 8.09 -8.39
N ASP A 64 -19.18 7.62 -8.07
CA ASP A 64 -19.86 7.96 -6.83
C ASP A 64 -19.38 7.14 -5.62
N GLU A 65 -19.91 7.43 -4.43
CA GLU A 65 -19.49 6.79 -3.18
C GLU A 65 -19.81 5.28 -3.14
N GLU A 66 -20.91 4.86 -3.74
CA GLU A 66 -21.33 3.45 -3.76
C GLU A 66 -20.46 2.67 -4.74
N GLU A 67 -20.22 3.22 -5.93
CA GLU A 67 -19.31 2.65 -6.93
C GLU A 67 -17.88 2.51 -6.39
N ILE A 68 -17.37 3.54 -5.71
CA ILE A 68 -16.05 3.49 -5.04
C ILE A 68 -16.03 2.39 -3.99
N TYR A 69 -17.09 2.26 -3.19
CA TYR A 69 -17.14 1.25 -2.15
C TYR A 69 -17.16 -0.17 -2.75
N GLU A 70 -17.97 -0.43 -3.76
CA GLU A 70 -17.99 -1.72 -4.46
C GLU A 70 -16.63 -2.06 -5.11
N PHE A 71 -15.97 -1.06 -5.72
CA PHE A 71 -14.62 -1.23 -6.24
C PHE A 71 -13.65 -1.67 -5.13
N PHE A 72 -13.70 -1.03 -3.97
CA PHE A 72 -12.79 -1.34 -2.88
C PHE A 72 -13.08 -2.65 -2.16
N LYS A 73 -14.30 -3.21 -2.25
CA LYS A 73 -14.56 -4.60 -1.82
C LYS A 73 -13.71 -5.58 -2.63
N GLU A 74 -13.69 -5.43 -3.95
CA GLU A 74 -12.88 -6.27 -4.84
C GLU A 74 -11.38 -6.02 -4.67
N TYR A 75 -10.99 -4.75 -4.46
CA TYR A 75 -9.60 -4.41 -4.17
C TYR A 75 -9.11 -5.11 -2.90
N GLU A 76 -9.87 -4.99 -1.79
CA GLU A 76 -9.52 -5.59 -0.51
C GLU A 76 -9.50 -7.13 -0.58
N ARG A 77 -10.49 -7.73 -1.25
CA ARG A 77 -10.50 -9.18 -1.49
C ARG A 77 -9.22 -9.66 -2.19
N LYS A 78 -8.68 -8.90 -3.16
CA LYS A 78 -7.41 -9.23 -3.83
C LYS A 78 -6.21 -9.13 -2.89
N VAL A 79 -6.18 -8.13 -2.02
CA VAL A 79 -5.13 -7.98 -1.01
C VAL A 79 -5.09 -9.20 -0.08
N ILE A 80 -6.25 -9.60 0.44
CA ILE A 80 -6.41 -10.77 1.33
C ILE A 80 -6.02 -12.07 0.60
N PHE A 81 -6.48 -12.22 -0.66
CA PHE A 81 -6.20 -13.40 -1.49
C PHE A 81 -4.70 -13.63 -1.74
N GLY A 82 -3.88 -12.58 -1.66
CA GLY A 82 -2.42 -12.72 -1.74
C GLY A 82 -1.83 -13.63 -0.66
N SER A 83 -2.49 -13.75 0.50
CA SER A 83 -2.13 -14.71 1.57
C SER A 83 -2.80 -16.08 1.42
N GLY A 84 -3.52 -16.33 0.33
CA GLY A 84 -4.22 -17.60 0.06
C GLY A 84 -5.57 -17.74 0.75
N VAL A 85 -6.11 -16.66 1.32
CA VAL A 85 -7.43 -16.62 1.95
C VAL A 85 -8.43 -16.00 0.99
N ASP A 86 -9.49 -16.72 0.65
CA ASP A 86 -10.59 -16.17 -0.14
C ASP A 86 -11.76 -15.79 0.78
N VAL A 87 -12.30 -14.59 0.60
CA VAL A 87 -13.44 -14.05 1.35
C VAL A 87 -14.49 -13.56 0.37
N ASP A 88 -15.76 -13.57 0.78
CA ASP A 88 -16.82 -12.94 0.00
C ASP A 88 -16.69 -11.39 0.03
N LEU A 89 -17.39 -10.72 -0.89
CA LEU A 89 -17.31 -9.27 -1.04
C LEU A 89 -17.85 -8.48 0.14
N GLU A 90 -18.85 -9.01 0.84
CA GLU A 90 -19.40 -8.33 2.02
C GLU A 90 -18.38 -8.36 3.16
N THR A 91 -17.75 -9.51 3.39
CA THR A 91 -16.63 -9.65 4.33
C THR A 91 -15.47 -8.73 3.94
N ALA A 92 -15.06 -8.70 2.67
CA ALA A 92 -14.01 -7.80 2.19
C ALA A 92 -14.37 -6.31 2.41
N GLY A 93 -15.63 -5.92 2.19
CA GLY A 93 -16.10 -4.56 2.45
C GLY A 93 -16.04 -4.16 3.92
N HIS A 94 -16.39 -5.08 4.83
CA HIS A 94 -16.24 -4.85 6.26
C HIS A 94 -14.77 -4.71 6.67
N ILE A 95 -13.87 -5.53 6.12
CA ILE A 95 -12.43 -5.44 6.35
C ILE A 95 -11.90 -4.12 5.80
N TRP A 96 -12.29 -3.70 4.60
CA TRP A 96 -11.89 -2.42 4.02
C TRP A 96 -12.25 -1.22 4.91
N ARG A 97 -13.44 -1.25 5.52
CA ARG A 97 -13.84 -0.22 6.51
C ARG A 97 -12.94 -0.26 7.75
N ALA A 98 -12.58 -1.44 8.24
CA ALA A 98 -11.67 -1.59 9.37
C ALA A 98 -10.25 -1.09 9.04
N VAL A 99 -9.70 -1.43 7.87
CA VAL A 99 -8.43 -0.93 7.34
C VAL A 99 -8.42 0.59 7.34
N ARG A 100 -9.46 1.21 6.79
CA ARG A 100 -9.60 2.68 6.72
C ARG A 100 -9.73 3.38 8.07
N ALA A 101 -10.13 2.66 9.12
CA ALA A 101 -10.27 3.22 10.46
C ALA A 101 -8.95 3.22 11.25
N ILE A 102 -7.94 2.49 10.78
CA ILE A 102 -6.63 2.41 11.44
C ILE A 102 -5.81 3.66 11.07
N PRO A 103 -5.40 4.49 12.04
CA PRO A 103 -4.55 5.64 11.76
C PRO A 103 -3.16 5.19 11.34
N TYR A 104 -2.55 5.93 10.41
CA TYR A 104 -1.17 5.73 9.98
C TYR A 104 -0.50 7.07 9.69
N ASP A 105 0.80 7.10 9.88
CA ASP A 105 1.66 8.24 9.57
C ASP A 105 2.63 7.89 8.44
N MET A 106 3.09 8.92 7.72
CA MET A 106 4.22 8.79 6.81
C MET A 106 5.51 9.07 7.60
N VAL A 107 6.40 8.09 7.65
CA VAL A 107 7.67 8.17 8.40
C VAL A 107 8.85 7.97 7.45
N ILE A 108 9.94 8.69 7.72
CA ILE A 108 11.21 8.50 7.00
C ILE A 108 11.80 7.16 7.46
N LEU A 109 12.28 6.33 6.53
CA LEU A 109 12.93 5.08 6.88
C LEU A 109 14.25 5.35 7.62
N ASP A 110 14.57 4.54 8.62
CA ASP A 110 15.66 4.79 9.58
C ASP A 110 17.03 5.02 8.91
N ASP A 111 17.26 4.36 7.78
CA ASP A 111 18.52 4.40 7.04
C ASP A 111 18.60 5.57 6.04
N VAL A 112 17.50 6.28 5.78
CA VAL A 112 17.46 7.29 4.72
C VAL A 112 18.32 8.50 5.04
N VAL A 113 18.16 9.11 6.22
CA VAL A 113 18.93 10.29 6.61
C VAL A 113 20.44 10.04 6.57
N PRO A 114 21.01 8.99 7.21
CA PRO A 114 22.45 8.77 7.17
C PRO A 114 22.97 8.47 5.75
N ASN A 115 22.19 7.78 4.91
CA ASN A 115 22.59 7.47 3.54
C ASN A 115 22.54 8.70 2.62
N LEU A 116 21.53 9.56 2.73
CA LEU A 116 21.48 10.82 1.97
C LEU A 116 22.67 11.74 2.33
N VAL A 117 23.05 11.80 3.62
CA VAL A 117 24.26 12.51 4.04
C VAL A 117 25.51 11.92 3.40
N ASN A 118 25.64 10.59 3.37
CA ASN A 118 26.77 9.91 2.73
C ASN A 118 26.88 10.25 1.24
N LEU A 119 25.76 10.20 0.51
CA LEU A 119 25.73 10.50 -0.92
C LEU A 119 26.09 11.95 -1.21
N LYS A 120 25.58 12.90 -0.39
CA LYS A 120 25.95 14.31 -0.50
C LYS A 120 27.44 14.55 -0.23
N ASN A 121 28.02 13.88 0.77
CA ASN A 121 29.45 13.97 1.07
C ASN A 121 30.34 13.44 -0.06
N ARG A 122 29.82 12.56 -0.92
CA ARG A 122 30.50 12.08 -2.13
C ARG A 122 30.41 13.06 -3.31
N GLY A 123 29.81 14.24 -3.12
CA GLY A 123 29.66 15.27 -4.14
C GLY A 123 28.53 14.99 -5.14
N LEU A 124 27.59 14.09 -4.81
CA LEU A 124 26.43 13.81 -5.66
C LEU A 124 25.33 14.86 -5.45
N ILE A 125 24.65 15.20 -6.54
CA ILE A 125 23.42 15.99 -6.51
C ILE A 125 22.26 15.03 -6.17
N LEU A 126 21.42 15.39 -5.20
CA LEU A 126 20.27 14.58 -4.78
C LEU A 126 18.97 15.29 -5.20
N GLY A 127 18.01 14.53 -5.71
CA GLY A 127 16.69 15.03 -6.11
C GLY A 127 15.57 14.02 -5.83
N LEU A 128 14.35 14.52 -5.91
CA LEU A 128 13.11 13.74 -5.98
C LEU A 128 12.62 13.76 -7.43
#